data_AF-A0A1Y3MWA4-F1
#
_entry.id   AF-A0A1Y3MWA4-F1
#
_cell.length_a   1.000
_cell.length_b   1.000
_cell.length_c   1.000
_cell.angle_alpha   90.00
_cell.angle_beta   90.00
_cell.angle_gamma   90.00
#
_symmetry.space_group_name_H-M   'P 1'
#
loop_
_entity.id
_entity.type
_entity.pdbx_description
1 polymer ?
#
loop_
_entity_poly.entity_id
_entity_poly.type
_entity_poly.pdbx_seq_one_letter_code
_entity_poly.pdbx_strand_id
1 'polypeptide(L)'
;MKLFSLTIGAIILISTTTAAPASSKKCGSKYGECDPGYCCSKYNWCGRSNDHCLVSKGCQSEFGLCDNDNDISNNKFSKRDKKPKYDEDFYLLKVKDPSSKNRKRQEISDTVDATISEIHNLIMDNIDTYKNVTVLQEMEETANILRKRNTESSTTTESPLVYPISSYNEKTILYSYLSGELLKKVLSMSNIVGFEKNFIYEKEEEIYNREDILEDTKWNDFKVRKNSPLHLSLISQGKYDDEIIDQYDDNYYYQKKGGKGISMFIFDDGFRFDYKEFSNSNRITKCLIGVDQGNIYEVESEMHCGSTNYTTDNHGTKVATIAGGRFHGVADNINIYGVVLNDFSSASIVSALTYIKDKMFVPHKTIFNFSFGGFDYINIPSDESDEKKYYRKIEQELINEMSNDGAIFVASAGNSNRKVYDTKRNVIHIPSGFDNVIAVGGVSSTDKDVINRRLKRAPNSNSGKLVDIHAPYDVTISYKCHNDTIIKDNRVSGTSFSSPIVAGVAAVIMSDNKKIQFNSESMLKYLLNISQKNVISDDGGSANNFINNGKHIVYSQNNIYYGCGIFSGNKHCGENECCSKDGFCDESGSDYCSIDEGCQIEFGICE
;
A
#
# COMPACT_ATOMS: atom_id res chain seq x y z
N MET A 1 56.02 40.35 13.68
CA MET A 1 55.41 41.65 13.29
C MET A 1 54.65 41.50 11.99
N LYS A 2 53.33 41.32 12.07
CA LYS A 2 52.30 42.08 11.33
C LYS A 2 50.94 41.50 11.74
N LEU A 3 50.25 42.27 12.57
CA LEU A 3 48.85 42.08 12.96
C LEU A 3 47.97 42.11 11.72
N PHE A 4 46.95 41.26 11.67
CA PHE A 4 45.63 41.70 11.22
C PHE A 4 44.57 41.13 12.17
N SER A 5 43.93 42.07 12.84
CA SER A 5 42.70 41.93 13.63
C SER A 5 41.58 41.35 12.76
N LEU A 6 40.92 40.31 13.24
CA LEU A 6 39.53 40.02 12.85
C LEU A 6 38.68 39.98 14.11
N THR A 7 37.91 41.05 14.27
CA THR A 7 36.77 41.17 15.17
C THR A 7 35.76 40.07 14.89
N ILE A 8 35.49 39.24 15.88
CA ILE A 8 34.37 38.29 15.89
C ILE A 8 33.09 39.12 16.05
N GLY A 9 32.44 39.41 14.91
CA GLY A 9 31.07 39.92 14.91
C GLY A 9 30.12 38.78 15.27
N ALA A 10 29.54 38.84 16.47
CA ALA A 10 28.41 37.99 16.84
C ALA A 10 27.19 38.41 16.02
N ILE A 11 26.97 37.74 14.88
CA ILE A 11 25.72 37.82 14.14
C ILE A 11 24.72 36.92 14.88
N ILE A 12 23.95 37.53 15.77
CA ILE A 12 22.72 36.92 16.30
C ILE A 12 21.73 36.91 15.14
N LEU A 13 21.61 35.76 14.48
CA LEU A 13 20.49 35.46 13.59
C LEU A 13 19.23 35.34 14.46
N ILE A 14 18.51 36.45 14.61
CA ILE A 14 17.12 36.42 15.06
C ILE A 14 16.32 35.84 13.89
N SER A 15 16.20 34.52 13.87
CA SER A 15 15.19 33.85 13.05
C SER A 15 13.84 34.18 13.67
N THR A 16 13.18 35.23 13.19
CA THR A 16 11.75 35.42 13.43
C THR A 16 11.01 34.36 12.64
N THR A 17 10.95 33.13 13.17
CA THR A 17 9.89 32.20 12.79
C THR A 17 8.61 32.81 13.32
N THR A 18 7.88 33.52 12.47
CA THR A 18 6.43 33.58 12.65
C THR A 18 5.96 32.14 12.49
N ALA A 19 5.84 31.44 13.61
CA ALA A 19 5.09 30.21 13.66
C ALA A 19 3.71 30.55 13.08
N ALA A 20 3.35 29.91 11.96
CA ALA A 20 1.94 29.79 11.63
C ALA A 20 1.24 29.24 12.89
N PRO A 21 0.09 29.80 13.30
CA PRO A 21 -0.60 29.29 14.47
C PRO A 21 -0.81 27.79 14.26
N ALA A 22 -0.39 27.00 15.25
CA ALA A 22 -0.70 25.59 15.29
C ALA A 22 -2.21 25.44 15.09
N SER A 23 -2.64 24.66 14.08
CA SER A 23 -4.06 24.37 13.89
C SER A 23 -4.59 23.82 15.21
N SER A 24 -5.43 24.57 15.91
CA SER A 24 -6.01 24.06 17.15
C SER A 24 -6.99 22.98 16.75
N LYS A 25 -6.58 21.71 16.89
CA LYS A 25 -7.49 20.57 16.81
C LYS A 25 -8.62 20.69 17.86
N LYS A 26 -8.45 21.56 18.85
CA LYS A 26 -9.39 21.86 19.93
C LYS A 26 -10.16 23.16 19.69
N CYS A 27 -11.40 23.21 20.15
CA CYS A 27 -12.30 24.36 20.10
C CYS A 27 -13.17 24.46 21.37
N GLY A 28 -13.97 25.51 21.51
CA GLY A 28 -14.84 25.74 22.67
C GLY A 28 -14.38 26.93 23.49
N SER A 29 -15.14 27.29 24.54
CA SER A 29 -14.91 28.51 25.35
C SER A 29 -13.50 28.68 25.93
N LYS A 30 -12.74 27.57 26.06
CA LYS A 30 -11.34 27.57 26.52
C LYS A 30 -10.29 27.57 25.40
N TYR A 31 -10.64 27.15 24.18
CA TYR A 31 -9.70 26.87 23.10
C TYR A 31 -9.90 27.73 21.85
N GLY A 32 -11.02 28.45 21.76
CA GLY A 32 -11.36 29.30 20.61
C GLY A 32 -12.20 28.57 19.56
N GLU A 33 -12.33 29.19 18.41
CA GLU A 33 -13.13 28.68 17.29
C GLU A 33 -12.29 27.75 16.40
N CYS A 34 -12.96 26.85 15.68
CA CYS A 34 -12.34 26.04 14.64
C CYS A 34 -12.00 26.86 13.40
N ASP A 35 -11.07 26.35 12.59
CA ASP A 35 -10.79 26.92 11.27
C ASP A 35 -12.06 26.96 10.40
N PRO A 36 -12.20 27.95 9.50
CA PRO A 36 -13.37 28.08 8.63
C PRO A 36 -13.70 26.77 7.89
N GLY A 37 -14.98 26.37 7.93
CA GLY A 37 -15.43 25.10 7.35
C GLY A 37 -15.31 23.90 8.28
N TYR A 38 -15.01 24.09 9.56
CA TYR A 38 -15.01 23.04 10.58
C TYR A 38 -16.04 23.31 11.68
N CYS A 39 -16.55 22.23 12.23
CA CYS A 39 -17.54 22.19 13.30
C CYS A 39 -16.85 21.92 14.63
N CYS A 40 -17.36 22.53 15.70
CA CYS A 40 -16.86 22.29 17.04
C CYS A 40 -17.76 21.30 17.78
N SER A 41 -17.26 20.09 18.04
CA SER A 41 -18.06 19.07 18.74
C SER A 41 -18.29 19.42 20.22
N LYS A 42 -19.25 18.76 20.88
CA LYS A 42 -19.46 18.86 22.35
C LYS A 42 -18.21 18.50 23.17
N TYR A 43 -17.26 17.79 22.56
CA TYR A 43 -16.01 17.35 23.17
C TYR A 43 -14.83 18.30 22.92
N ASN A 44 -15.11 19.52 22.45
CA ASN A 44 -14.11 20.57 22.23
C ASN A 44 -13.09 20.20 21.14
N TRP A 45 -13.52 19.51 20.08
CA TRP A 45 -12.67 19.15 18.93
C TRP A 45 -13.23 19.67 17.62
N CYS A 46 -12.33 20.12 16.75
CA CYS A 46 -12.66 20.55 15.39
C CYS A 46 -12.73 19.36 14.45
N GLY A 47 -13.84 19.23 13.71
CA GLY A 47 -14.04 18.18 12.72
C GLY A 47 -15.14 18.54 11.73
N ARG A 48 -15.39 17.66 10.76
CA ARG A 48 -16.41 17.85 9.71
C ARG A 48 -17.44 16.72 9.63
N SER A 49 -17.35 15.74 10.52
CA SER A 49 -18.32 14.64 10.53
C SER A 49 -19.63 15.10 11.19
N ASN A 50 -20.70 14.36 10.95
CA ASN A 50 -21.99 14.58 11.61
C ASN A 50 -21.87 14.62 13.14
N ASP A 51 -20.98 13.85 13.74
CA ASP A 51 -20.76 13.88 15.21
C ASP A 51 -20.12 15.18 15.70
N HIS A 52 -19.44 15.91 14.81
CA HIS A 52 -18.90 17.24 15.08
C HIS A 52 -19.89 18.34 14.72
N CYS A 53 -20.66 18.16 13.64
CA CYS A 53 -21.47 19.20 13.03
C CYS A 53 -22.93 19.20 13.48
N LEU A 54 -23.52 18.05 13.84
CA LEU A 54 -24.94 18.03 14.16
C LEU A 54 -25.26 18.70 15.49
N VAL A 55 -26.28 19.56 15.45
CA VAL A 55 -26.85 20.16 16.67
C VAL A 55 -27.36 19.08 17.63
N SER A 56 -27.99 17.99 17.16
CA SER A 56 -28.38 16.86 18.05
C SER A 56 -27.19 16.18 18.74
N LYS A 57 -26.00 16.22 18.13
CA LYS A 57 -24.78 15.63 18.67
C LYS A 57 -23.99 16.60 19.54
N GLY A 58 -24.53 17.80 19.76
CA GLY A 58 -23.98 18.81 20.66
C GLY A 58 -22.91 19.69 20.00
N CYS A 59 -22.99 19.91 18.69
CA CYS A 59 -22.16 20.91 18.02
C CYS A 59 -22.30 22.29 18.68
N GLN A 60 -21.17 22.94 18.97
CA GLN A 60 -21.09 24.25 19.63
C GLN A 60 -21.00 25.35 18.56
N SER A 61 -22.13 25.93 18.19
CA SER A 61 -22.23 26.89 17.08
C SER A 61 -21.50 28.21 17.29
N GLU A 62 -21.13 28.54 18.52
CA GLU A 62 -20.28 29.70 18.84
C GLU A 62 -18.80 29.46 18.51
N PHE A 63 -18.38 28.21 18.27
CA PHE A 63 -16.98 27.83 18.08
C PHE A 63 -16.72 27.04 16.79
N GLY A 64 -17.72 26.88 15.93
CA GLY A 64 -17.61 26.20 14.64
C GLY A 64 -18.96 26.17 13.91
N LEU A 65 -18.97 25.67 12.68
CA LEU A 65 -20.21 25.50 11.91
C LEU A 65 -21.05 24.35 12.51
N CYS A 66 -22.38 24.49 12.55
CA CYS A 66 -23.26 23.40 12.99
C CYS A 66 -24.44 23.22 12.03
N ASP A 67 -24.80 21.96 11.79
CA ASP A 67 -25.86 21.52 10.90
C ASP A 67 -27.11 21.13 11.69
N ASN A 68 -28.28 21.51 11.18
CA ASN A 68 -29.56 21.13 11.78
C ASN A 68 -29.96 19.71 11.38
N ASP A 69 -30.51 18.95 12.32
CA ASP A 69 -30.89 17.54 12.09
C ASP A 69 -31.93 17.32 10.98
N ASN A 70 -32.66 18.38 10.62
CA ASN A 70 -33.65 18.35 9.54
C ASN A 70 -33.03 18.17 8.14
N ASP A 71 -31.74 18.47 7.96
CA ASP A 71 -31.06 18.29 6.67
C ASP A 71 -30.61 16.83 6.40
N ILE A 72 -30.66 15.94 7.41
CA ILE A 72 -30.21 14.53 7.27
C ILE A 72 -31.40 13.56 7.09
N SER A 73 -32.63 13.98 7.40
CA SER A 73 -33.81 13.10 7.41
C SER A 73 -34.45 12.80 6.05
N ASN A 74 -33.91 13.30 4.93
CA ASN A 74 -34.48 13.10 3.58
C ASN A 74 -33.73 12.08 2.70
N ASN A 75 -33.10 11.06 3.29
CA ASN A 75 -32.57 9.90 2.54
C ASN A 75 -33.27 8.58 2.91
N LYS A 76 -34.62 8.60 2.96
CA LYS A 76 -35.41 7.39 2.73
C LYS A 76 -35.60 7.23 1.23
N PHE A 77 -35.26 6.04 0.71
CA PHE A 77 -35.56 5.58 -0.65
C PHE A 77 -37.06 5.81 -0.97
N SER A 78 -37.35 6.99 -1.52
CA SER A 78 -38.62 7.36 -2.10
C SER A 78 -38.60 7.01 -3.58
N LYS A 79 -39.75 6.53 -4.07
CA LYS A 79 -40.02 6.20 -5.46
C LYS A 79 -39.54 7.33 -6.38
N ARG A 80 -39.08 6.97 -7.58
CA ARG A 80 -38.65 7.89 -8.66
C ARG A 80 -39.67 9.02 -8.89
N ASP A 81 -39.48 10.12 -8.18
CA ASP A 81 -39.99 11.42 -8.61
C ASP A 81 -39.13 11.85 -9.80
N LYS A 82 -39.78 12.22 -10.91
CA LYS A 82 -39.09 12.79 -12.06
C LYS A 82 -38.38 14.06 -11.58
N LYS A 83 -37.06 14.01 -11.46
CA LYS A 83 -36.20 15.17 -11.17
C LYS A 83 -36.60 16.31 -12.12
N PRO A 84 -36.84 17.53 -11.63
CA PRO A 84 -37.26 18.64 -12.48
C PRO A 84 -36.23 18.86 -13.60
N LYS A 85 -36.72 19.09 -14.83
CA LYS A 85 -35.87 19.27 -16.03
C LYS A 85 -34.92 20.47 -15.91
N TYR A 86 -35.22 21.41 -15.03
CA TYR A 86 -34.44 22.61 -14.76
C TYR A 86 -34.39 22.81 -13.23
N ASP A 87 -33.20 22.65 -12.64
CA ASP A 87 -32.92 22.92 -11.24
C ASP A 87 -31.88 24.04 -11.11
N GLU A 88 -31.69 24.55 -9.89
CA GLU A 88 -30.68 25.57 -9.62
C GLU A 88 -29.32 24.90 -9.46
N ASP A 89 -28.38 25.19 -10.37
CA ASP A 89 -27.07 24.54 -10.43
C ASP A 89 -26.07 25.31 -11.30
N PHE A 90 -24.84 24.81 -11.39
CA PHE A 90 -23.85 25.27 -12.36
C PHE A 90 -24.11 24.65 -13.74
N TYR A 91 -23.94 25.46 -14.77
CA TYR A 91 -24.20 25.10 -16.16
C TYR A 91 -23.07 25.50 -17.08
N LEU A 92 -22.87 24.67 -18.10
CA LEU A 92 -22.02 24.91 -19.27
C LEU A 92 -22.92 25.36 -20.42
N LEU A 93 -22.88 26.65 -20.77
CA LEU A 93 -23.69 27.23 -21.83
C LEU A 93 -22.90 27.25 -23.14
N LYS A 94 -23.47 26.73 -24.22
CA LYS A 94 -22.85 26.70 -25.54
C LYS A 94 -23.32 27.92 -26.33
N VAL A 95 -22.44 28.91 -26.50
CA VAL A 95 -22.70 30.12 -27.30
C VAL A 95 -22.16 29.91 -28.70
N LYS A 96 -22.92 30.32 -29.72
CA LYS A 96 -22.45 30.35 -31.11
C LYS A 96 -21.35 31.39 -31.27
N ASP A 97 -20.16 30.96 -31.71
CA ASP A 97 -19.00 31.82 -31.90
C ASP A 97 -18.22 31.44 -33.18
N PRO A 98 -18.63 31.95 -34.35
CA PRO A 98 -17.99 31.66 -35.64
C PRO A 98 -16.51 32.07 -35.69
N SER A 99 -16.09 32.99 -34.83
CA SER A 99 -14.73 33.54 -34.82
C SER A 99 -13.72 32.66 -34.09
N SER A 100 -14.18 31.64 -33.35
CA SER A 100 -13.33 30.74 -32.55
C SER A 100 -12.34 29.88 -33.36
N LYS A 101 -12.50 29.74 -34.68
CA LYS A 101 -11.59 28.94 -35.53
C LYS A 101 -10.18 29.54 -35.71
N ASN A 102 -10.02 30.87 -35.56
CA ASN A 102 -8.80 31.58 -35.96
C ASN A 102 -8.17 32.46 -34.85
N ARG A 103 -8.57 32.31 -33.58
CA ARG A 103 -8.15 33.22 -32.49
C ARG A 103 -7.17 32.61 -31.49
N LYS A 104 -6.30 33.46 -30.94
CA LYS A 104 -5.51 33.14 -29.75
C LYS A 104 -6.43 33.03 -28.53
N ARG A 105 -6.04 32.19 -27.56
CA ARG A 105 -6.82 31.76 -26.38
C ARG A 105 -7.42 32.87 -25.47
N GLN A 106 -7.12 34.14 -25.73
CA GLN A 106 -7.44 35.30 -24.87
C GLN A 106 -8.36 36.36 -25.52
N GLU A 107 -8.80 36.20 -26.78
CA GLU A 107 -9.67 37.18 -27.45
C GLU A 107 -11.13 36.68 -27.58
N ILE A 108 -12.03 37.23 -26.77
CA ILE A 108 -13.47 36.94 -26.79
C ILE A 108 -14.12 37.71 -27.94
N SER A 109 -15.15 37.15 -28.58
CA SER A 109 -15.88 37.84 -29.65
C SER A 109 -16.93 38.78 -29.08
N ASP A 110 -17.20 39.89 -29.76
CA ASP A 110 -18.22 40.87 -29.36
C ASP A 110 -19.59 40.21 -29.13
N THR A 111 -19.90 39.15 -29.90
CA THR A 111 -21.12 38.35 -29.73
C THR A 111 -21.14 37.59 -28.41
N VAL A 112 -20.01 36.99 -28.02
CA VAL A 112 -19.89 36.27 -26.75
C VAL A 112 -19.88 37.25 -25.58
N ASP A 113 -19.17 38.38 -25.70
CA ASP A 113 -19.13 39.43 -24.69
C ASP A 113 -20.52 40.02 -24.42
N ALA A 114 -21.27 40.36 -25.47
CA ALA A 114 -22.65 40.79 -25.34
C ALA A 114 -23.55 39.74 -24.68
N THR A 115 -23.37 38.45 -25.01
CA THR A 115 -24.11 37.34 -24.40
C THR A 115 -23.78 37.22 -22.90
N ILE A 116 -22.52 37.41 -22.52
CA ILE A 116 -22.08 37.42 -21.13
C ILE A 116 -22.73 38.57 -20.36
N SER A 117 -22.74 39.79 -20.90
CA SER A 117 -23.38 40.95 -20.27
C SER A 117 -24.89 40.74 -20.10
N GLU A 118 -25.56 40.17 -21.09
CA GLU A 118 -27.00 39.91 -21.03
C GLU A 118 -27.34 38.87 -19.95
N ILE A 119 -26.57 37.78 -19.87
CA ILE A 119 -26.74 36.76 -18.83
C ILE A 119 -26.42 37.34 -17.44
N HIS A 120 -25.36 38.15 -17.32
CA HIS A 120 -25.01 38.81 -16.07
C HIS A 120 -26.15 39.68 -15.55
N ASN A 121 -26.69 40.56 -16.39
CA ASN A 121 -27.81 41.43 -16.00
C ASN A 121 -29.04 40.61 -15.60
N LEU A 122 -29.34 39.53 -16.32
CA LEU A 122 -30.42 38.62 -15.95
C LEU A 122 -30.21 38.00 -14.56
N ILE A 123 -28.99 37.60 -14.21
CA ILE A 123 -28.68 37.09 -12.87
C ILE A 123 -28.92 38.17 -11.82
N MET A 124 -28.41 39.39 -12.04
CA MET A 124 -28.56 40.51 -11.11
C MET A 124 -30.03 40.92 -10.90
N ASP A 125 -30.82 40.95 -11.98
CA ASP A 125 -32.23 41.33 -11.96
C ASP A 125 -33.14 40.26 -11.33
N ASN A 126 -32.64 39.04 -11.11
CA ASN A 126 -33.42 37.90 -10.61
C ASN A 126 -32.69 37.22 -9.43
N ILE A 127 -31.85 37.94 -8.69
CA ILE A 127 -31.06 37.38 -7.59
C ILE A 127 -31.94 36.80 -6.47
N ASP A 128 -33.13 37.36 -6.29
CA ASP A 128 -34.17 36.91 -5.35
C ASP A 128 -34.82 35.58 -5.74
N THR A 129 -34.62 35.11 -6.97
CA THR A 129 -35.12 33.81 -7.45
C THR A 129 -34.21 32.63 -7.09
N TYR A 130 -33.01 32.89 -6.57
CA TYR A 130 -32.06 31.85 -6.15
C TYR A 130 -32.35 31.36 -4.74
N LYS A 131 -32.37 30.03 -4.57
CA LYS A 131 -32.43 29.37 -3.27
C LYS A 131 -31.13 29.50 -2.52
N ASN A 132 -29.99 29.46 -3.23
CA ASN A 132 -28.66 29.50 -2.66
C ASN A 132 -27.87 30.71 -3.18
N VAL A 133 -28.23 31.90 -2.70
CA VAL A 133 -27.61 33.17 -3.07
C VAL A 133 -26.11 33.22 -2.69
N THR A 134 -25.68 32.46 -1.68
CA THR A 134 -24.27 32.48 -1.22
C THR A 134 -23.32 31.97 -2.29
N VAL A 135 -23.75 31.06 -3.17
CA VAL A 135 -22.94 30.59 -4.30
C VAL A 135 -22.56 31.74 -5.25
N LEU A 136 -23.49 32.66 -5.51
CA LEU A 136 -23.20 33.84 -6.34
C LEU A 136 -22.18 34.76 -5.65
N GLN A 137 -22.31 34.95 -4.33
CA GLN A 137 -21.36 35.75 -3.53
C GLN A 137 -19.95 35.13 -3.55
N GLU A 138 -19.85 33.81 -3.38
CA GLU A 138 -18.58 33.08 -3.44
C GLU A 138 -17.90 33.19 -4.82
N MET A 139 -18.68 33.21 -5.91
CA MET A 139 -18.16 33.45 -7.26
C MET A 139 -17.53 34.84 -7.40
N GLU A 140 -18.17 35.88 -6.84
CA GLU A 140 -17.62 37.24 -6.82
C GLU A 140 -16.36 37.36 -5.97
N GLU A 141 -16.35 36.76 -4.78
CA GLU A 141 -15.19 36.75 -3.89
C GLU A 141 -14.00 36.04 -4.53
N THR A 142 -14.23 34.87 -5.12
CA THR A 142 -13.21 34.09 -5.82
C THR A 142 -12.61 34.89 -6.97
N ALA A 143 -13.45 35.56 -7.77
CA ALA A 143 -12.98 36.42 -8.85
C ALA A 143 -12.13 37.59 -8.33
N ASN A 144 -12.51 38.20 -7.20
CA ASN A 144 -11.74 39.28 -6.57
C ASN A 144 -10.36 38.81 -6.07
N ILE A 145 -10.27 37.60 -5.51
CA ILE A 145 -9.00 36.99 -5.09
C ILE A 145 -8.09 36.74 -6.30
N LEU A 146 -8.64 36.21 -7.39
CA LEU A 146 -7.89 35.94 -8.63
C LEU A 146 -7.38 37.22 -9.28
N ARG A 147 -8.19 38.29 -9.29
CA ARG A 147 -7.79 39.63 -9.78
C ARG A 147 -6.61 40.21 -8.98
N LYS A 148 -6.54 39.98 -7.66
CA LYS A 148 -5.42 40.44 -6.82
C LYS A 148 -4.09 39.71 -7.08
N ARG A 149 -4.12 38.52 -7.68
CA ARG A 149 -2.92 37.69 -7.93
C ARG A 149 -2.25 37.96 -9.29
N ASN A 150 -2.97 38.55 -10.26
CA ASN A 150 -2.44 38.82 -11.60
C ASN A 150 -2.33 40.34 -11.84
N THR A 151 -1.11 40.87 -11.78
CA THR A 151 -0.82 42.29 -12.09
C THR A 151 -0.70 42.62 -13.58
N GLU A 152 -0.75 41.62 -14.47
CA GLU A 152 -0.70 41.82 -15.93
C GLU A 152 -1.69 40.87 -16.63
N SER A 153 -2.94 41.32 -16.85
CA SER A 153 -3.79 40.91 -17.98
C SER A 153 -5.14 41.62 -17.89
N SER A 154 -5.20 42.88 -18.32
CA SER A 154 -6.45 43.49 -18.72
C SER A 154 -6.80 42.98 -20.12
N THR A 155 -7.85 42.16 -20.24
CA THR A 155 -8.77 42.11 -21.40
C THR A 155 -9.89 41.09 -21.15
N THR A 156 -11.12 41.61 -21.00
CA THR A 156 -12.46 41.04 -21.32
C THR A 156 -12.72 39.60 -20.83
N THR A 157 -13.58 39.30 -19.86
CA THR A 157 -14.97 39.75 -19.59
C THR A 157 -15.23 40.09 -18.12
N GLU A 158 -16.06 41.11 -17.87
CA GLU A 158 -16.23 41.78 -16.57
C GLU A 158 -17.04 41.02 -15.51
N SER A 159 -17.82 40.01 -15.91
CA SER A 159 -18.74 39.30 -15.02
C SER A 159 -18.07 38.15 -14.27
N PRO A 160 -18.05 38.15 -12.93
CA PRO A 160 -17.67 36.99 -12.13
C PRO A 160 -18.74 35.89 -12.11
N LEU A 161 -19.98 36.21 -12.49
CA LEU A 161 -21.15 35.33 -12.42
C LEU A 161 -21.36 34.50 -13.70
N VAL A 162 -20.74 34.92 -14.80
CA VAL A 162 -20.75 34.21 -16.08
C VAL A 162 -19.49 34.56 -16.87
N TYR A 163 -18.70 33.55 -17.24
CA TYR A 163 -17.41 33.75 -17.91
C TYR A 163 -17.07 32.58 -18.83
N PRO A 164 -16.26 32.80 -19.88
CA PRO A 164 -15.88 31.73 -20.80
C PRO A 164 -14.81 30.82 -20.19
N ILE A 165 -14.91 29.52 -20.48
CA ILE A 165 -13.94 28.51 -20.03
C ILE A 165 -13.24 27.78 -21.18
N SER A 166 -13.81 27.82 -22.38
CA SER A 166 -13.25 27.15 -23.57
C SER A 166 -13.94 27.63 -24.85
N SER A 167 -13.22 27.58 -25.98
CA SER A 167 -13.79 27.81 -27.31
C SER A 167 -13.34 26.71 -28.27
N TYR A 168 -14.27 26.12 -29.02
CA TYR A 168 -14.00 25.08 -30.02
C TYR A 168 -15.14 24.98 -31.03
N ASN A 169 -14.84 24.55 -32.26
CA ASN A 169 -15.83 24.25 -33.32
C ASN A 169 -16.93 25.32 -33.49
N GLU A 170 -16.54 26.58 -33.66
CA GLU A 170 -17.48 27.71 -33.82
C GLU A 170 -18.39 27.94 -32.61
N LYS A 171 -17.93 27.57 -31.41
CA LYS A 171 -18.65 27.72 -30.14
C LYS A 171 -17.74 28.20 -29.03
N THR A 172 -18.30 28.96 -28.10
CA THR A 172 -17.66 29.32 -26.84
C THR A 172 -18.52 28.80 -25.68
N ILE A 173 -17.88 28.17 -24.71
CA ILE A 173 -18.50 27.59 -23.52
C ILE A 173 -18.41 28.59 -22.39
N LEU A 174 -19.55 29.01 -21.87
CA LEU A 174 -19.65 29.83 -20.67
C LEU A 174 -19.96 28.95 -19.46
N TYR A 175 -19.38 29.30 -18.32
CA TYR A 175 -19.67 28.71 -17.02
C TYR A 175 -20.47 29.70 -16.19
N SER A 176 -21.60 29.27 -15.61
CA SER A 176 -22.46 30.13 -14.78
C SER A 176 -23.34 29.33 -13.83
N TYR A 177 -23.71 29.92 -12.69
CA TYR A 177 -24.70 29.38 -11.75
C TYR A 177 -26.08 30.00 -12.03
N LEU A 178 -27.07 29.18 -12.39
CA LEU A 178 -28.38 29.67 -12.83
C LEU A 178 -29.51 28.99 -12.06
N SER A 179 -30.51 29.78 -11.67
CA SER A 179 -31.79 29.24 -11.19
C SER A 179 -32.55 28.55 -12.32
N GLY A 180 -33.44 27.61 -12.00
CA GLY A 180 -34.20 26.86 -13.01
C GLY A 180 -35.12 27.76 -13.87
N GLU A 181 -35.56 28.91 -13.36
CA GLU A 181 -36.32 29.90 -14.13
C GLU A 181 -35.41 30.72 -15.05
N LEU A 182 -34.25 31.12 -14.54
CA LEU A 182 -33.29 31.91 -15.30
C LEU A 182 -32.68 31.11 -16.45
N LEU A 183 -32.37 29.83 -16.23
CA LEU A 183 -31.91 28.93 -17.28
C LEU A 183 -32.89 28.89 -18.46
N LYS A 184 -34.21 28.87 -18.22
CA LYS A 184 -35.20 28.91 -19.31
C LYS A 184 -35.11 30.20 -20.13
N LYS A 185 -34.93 31.35 -19.47
CA LYS A 185 -34.75 32.65 -20.12
C LYS A 185 -33.46 32.66 -20.94
N VAL A 186 -32.34 32.20 -20.37
CA VAL A 186 -31.05 32.10 -21.06
C VAL A 186 -31.14 31.18 -22.28
N LEU A 187 -31.82 30.04 -22.18
CA LEU A 187 -31.99 29.10 -23.31
C LEU A 187 -32.87 29.62 -24.44
N SER A 188 -33.62 30.72 -24.22
CA SER A 188 -34.41 31.38 -25.27
C SER A 188 -33.61 32.40 -26.08
N MET A 189 -32.39 32.73 -25.65
CA MET A 189 -31.49 33.64 -26.37
C MET A 189 -31.03 33.02 -27.69
N SER A 190 -31.06 33.81 -28.77
CA SER A 190 -30.70 33.34 -30.12
C SER A 190 -29.25 32.84 -30.27
N ASN A 191 -28.36 33.30 -29.40
CA ASN A 191 -26.94 32.94 -29.43
C ASN A 191 -26.62 31.66 -28.63
N ILE A 192 -27.54 31.15 -27.82
CA ILE A 192 -27.37 29.92 -27.04
C ILE A 192 -27.83 28.72 -27.86
N VAL A 193 -26.89 27.85 -28.22
CA VAL A 193 -27.13 26.67 -29.07
C VAL A 193 -27.17 25.35 -28.30
N GLY A 194 -27.01 25.41 -26.97
CA GLY A 194 -27.15 24.26 -26.09
C GLY A 194 -26.64 24.54 -24.69
N PHE A 195 -26.85 23.59 -23.80
CA PHE A 195 -26.35 23.64 -22.43
C PHE A 195 -26.09 22.24 -21.90
N GLU A 196 -25.23 22.14 -20.90
CA GLU A 196 -25.02 20.95 -20.09
C GLU A 196 -24.97 21.35 -18.62
N LYS A 197 -25.53 20.51 -17.75
CA LYS A 197 -25.38 20.68 -16.32
C LYS A 197 -23.94 20.34 -15.93
N ASN A 198 -23.31 21.14 -15.06
CA ASN A 198 -21.96 20.85 -14.59
C ASN A 198 -21.96 19.51 -13.85
N PHE A 199 -20.99 18.66 -14.18
CA PHE A 199 -20.80 17.37 -13.51
C PHE A 199 -19.54 17.45 -12.67
N ILE A 200 -19.69 17.32 -11.35
CA ILE A 200 -18.56 17.27 -10.43
C ILE A 200 -18.12 15.81 -10.35
N TYR A 201 -16.88 15.53 -10.75
CA TYR A 201 -16.27 14.23 -10.53
C TYR A 201 -15.94 14.10 -9.03
N GLU A 202 -16.49 13.08 -8.36
CA GLU A 202 -16.07 12.72 -7.01
C GLU A 202 -14.64 12.17 -7.06
N LYS A 203 -13.79 12.63 -6.14
CA LYS A 203 -12.47 12.04 -5.96
C LYS A 203 -12.67 10.67 -5.30
N GLU A 204 -12.08 9.62 -5.87
CA GLU A 204 -12.06 8.29 -5.25
C GLU A 204 -11.41 8.43 -3.86
N GLU A 205 -12.20 8.32 -2.79
CA GLU A 205 -11.66 8.37 -1.42
C GLU A 205 -10.76 7.14 -1.21
N GLU A 206 -9.60 7.37 -0.60
CA GLU A 206 -8.71 6.28 -0.23
C GLU A 206 -9.40 5.50 0.90
N ILE A 207 -9.54 4.17 0.74
CA ILE A 207 -10.18 3.29 1.74
C ILE A 207 -9.35 3.11 3.03
N TYR A 208 -8.19 3.76 3.09
CA TYR A 208 -7.23 3.67 4.17
C TYR A 208 -6.84 5.07 4.66
N ASN A 209 -6.35 5.14 5.90
CA ASN A 209 -5.76 6.35 6.46
C ASN A 209 -4.24 6.27 6.35
N ARG A 210 -3.63 7.25 5.67
CA ARG A 210 -2.18 7.25 5.42
C ARG A 210 -1.39 7.50 6.71
N GLU A 211 -1.85 8.40 7.57
CA GLU A 211 -1.20 8.73 8.83
C GLU A 211 -1.18 7.53 9.78
N ASP A 212 -2.30 6.82 9.90
CA ASP A 212 -2.40 5.62 10.74
C ASP A 212 -1.41 4.53 10.31
N ILE A 213 -1.29 4.28 9.00
CA ILE A 213 -0.32 3.30 8.47
C ILE A 213 1.11 3.72 8.80
N LEU A 214 1.46 5.00 8.61
CA LEU A 214 2.82 5.46 8.91
C LEU A 214 3.13 5.40 10.41
N GLU A 215 2.13 5.64 11.26
CA GLU A 215 2.26 5.50 12.70
C GLU A 215 2.42 4.04 13.13
N ASP A 216 1.63 3.10 12.60
CA ASP A 216 1.72 1.67 12.88
C ASP A 216 3.08 1.10 12.43
N THR A 217 3.40 1.34 11.16
CA THR A 217 4.55 0.71 10.49
C THR A 217 5.89 1.37 10.80
N LYS A 218 5.87 2.62 11.26
CA LYS A 218 7.06 3.51 11.37
C LYS A 218 7.82 3.70 10.05
N TRP A 219 7.17 3.45 8.90
CA TRP A 219 7.78 3.67 7.60
C TRP A 219 7.94 5.16 7.30
N ASN A 220 8.93 5.51 6.48
CA ASN A 220 9.11 6.91 6.05
C ASN A 220 8.03 7.35 5.04
N ASP A 221 7.71 6.47 4.09
CA ASP A 221 6.71 6.68 3.02
C ASP A 221 6.39 5.32 2.38
N PHE A 222 5.19 5.17 1.83
CA PHE A 222 4.75 3.92 1.21
C PHE A 222 4.06 4.12 -0.13
N LYS A 223 3.90 3.01 -0.84
CA LYS A 223 3.09 2.87 -2.06
C LYS A 223 2.00 1.83 -1.81
N VAL A 224 0.92 1.97 -2.56
CA VAL A 224 -0.17 1.01 -2.58
C VAL A 224 -0.26 0.40 -3.96
N ARG A 225 -0.25 -0.93 -4.03
CA ARG A 225 -0.62 -1.67 -5.24
C ARG A 225 -2.06 -2.14 -5.07
N LYS A 226 -2.97 -1.48 -5.80
CA LYS A 226 -4.40 -1.77 -5.75
C LYS A 226 -4.73 -3.13 -6.37
N ASN A 227 -5.75 -3.82 -5.85
CA ASN A 227 -6.27 -5.10 -6.37
C ASN A 227 -5.15 -6.14 -6.55
N SER A 228 -4.33 -6.33 -5.52
CA SER A 228 -3.18 -7.22 -5.58
C SER A 228 -3.61 -8.69 -5.44
N PRO A 229 -2.82 -9.63 -6.00
CA PRO A 229 -2.93 -11.04 -5.67
C PRO A 229 -2.94 -11.28 -4.15
N LEU A 230 -3.74 -12.26 -3.71
CA LEU A 230 -3.98 -12.53 -2.29
C LEU A 230 -2.68 -12.75 -1.49
N HIS A 231 -1.67 -13.39 -2.07
CA HIS A 231 -0.39 -13.62 -1.38
C HIS A 231 0.36 -12.33 -1.03
N LEU A 232 0.07 -11.21 -1.70
CA LEU A 232 0.65 -9.90 -1.39
C LEU A 232 -0.19 -9.15 -0.36
N SER A 233 -1.51 -9.08 -0.55
CA SER A 233 -2.37 -8.41 0.43
C SER A 233 -2.29 -9.09 1.78
N LEU A 234 -2.22 -10.43 1.83
CA LEU A 234 -2.20 -11.20 3.07
C LEU A 234 -0.99 -10.93 3.95
N ILE A 235 0.18 -10.62 3.36
CA ILE A 235 1.39 -10.28 4.11
C ILE A 235 1.45 -8.80 4.52
N SER A 236 0.43 -8.02 4.16
CA SER A 236 0.34 -6.57 4.39
C SER A 236 -0.92 -6.18 5.19
N GLN A 237 -1.51 -7.16 5.86
CA GLN A 237 -2.72 -7.05 6.66
C GLN A 237 -2.49 -7.80 7.98
N GLY A 238 -3.17 -7.35 9.04
CA GLY A 238 -3.33 -8.12 10.27
C GLY A 238 -4.35 -9.26 10.10
N LYS A 239 -4.83 -9.79 11.22
CA LYS A 239 -5.83 -10.84 11.27
C LYS A 239 -7.15 -10.30 10.69
N TYR A 240 -7.56 -10.86 9.56
CA TYR A 240 -8.87 -10.59 8.95
C TYR A 240 -9.95 -11.48 9.59
N ASP A 241 -11.12 -10.90 9.84
CA ASP A 241 -12.28 -11.60 10.40
C ASP A 241 -13.57 -10.94 9.87
N ASP A 242 -14.35 -11.67 9.07
CA ASP A 242 -15.54 -11.14 8.39
C ASP A 242 -16.71 -10.81 9.32
N GLU A 243 -16.64 -11.18 10.60
CA GLU A 243 -17.60 -10.77 11.62
C GLU A 243 -17.41 -9.31 12.05
N ILE A 244 -16.19 -8.77 11.94
CA ILE A 244 -15.86 -7.39 12.35
C ILE A 244 -15.58 -6.45 11.17
N ILE A 245 -15.39 -6.97 9.96
CA ILE A 245 -15.13 -6.18 8.74
C ILE A 245 -15.81 -6.77 7.51
N ASP A 246 -16.57 -5.95 6.79
CA ASP A 246 -17.44 -6.43 5.70
C ASP A 246 -16.67 -6.94 4.48
N GLN A 247 -15.64 -6.21 4.02
CA GLN A 247 -14.90 -6.58 2.81
C GLN A 247 -13.39 -6.58 3.02
N TYR A 248 -12.75 -7.72 2.73
CA TYR A 248 -11.29 -7.86 2.74
C TYR A 248 -10.61 -6.88 1.77
N ASP A 249 -9.75 -6.03 2.30
CA ASP A 249 -8.87 -5.14 1.53
C ASP A 249 -7.73 -5.94 0.84
N ASP A 250 -7.78 -5.95 -0.49
CA ASP A 250 -6.87 -6.66 -1.40
C ASP A 250 -5.67 -5.81 -1.85
N ASN A 251 -5.45 -4.66 -1.22
CA ASN A 251 -4.29 -3.83 -1.51
C ASN A 251 -3.02 -4.40 -0.89
N TYR A 252 -1.90 -4.21 -1.57
CA TYR A 252 -0.57 -4.44 -1.02
C TYR A 252 0.10 -3.09 -0.71
N TYR A 253 0.37 -2.85 0.57
CA TYR A 253 1.02 -1.64 1.06
C TYR A 253 2.48 -1.95 1.32
N TYR A 254 3.40 -1.15 0.78
CA TYR A 254 4.82 -1.43 0.91
C TYR A 254 5.64 -0.15 0.84
N GLN A 255 6.79 -0.18 1.49
CA GLN A 255 7.72 0.92 1.57
C GLN A 255 8.10 1.39 0.16
N LYS A 256 8.10 2.70 -0.06
CA LYS A 256 8.28 3.30 -1.39
C LYS A 256 9.59 2.92 -2.08
N LYS A 257 10.63 2.61 -1.29
CA LYS A 257 11.96 2.19 -1.73
C LYS A 257 12.16 0.67 -1.69
N GLY A 258 11.09 -0.12 -1.49
CA GLY A 258 11.16 -1.55 -1.20
C GLY A 258 12.11 -2.32 -2.12
N GLY A 259 13.17 -2.88 -1.52
CA GLY A 259 14.22 -3.68 -2.18
C GLY A 259 15.35 -2.87 -2.83
N LYS A 260 15.26 -1.54 -2.92
CA LYS A 260 16.25 -0.74 -3.67
C LYS A 260 17.65 -0.85 -3.07
N GLY A 261 18.61 -1.27 -3.91
CA GLY A 261 20.02 -1.40 -3.54
C GLY A 261 20.36 -2.70 -2.80
N ILE A 262 19.41 -3.61 -2.70
CA ILE A 262 19.60 -4.98 -2.21
C ILE A 262 19.69 -5.92 -3.43
N SER A 263 20.55 -6.92 -3.33
CA SER A 263 20.73 -7.96 -4.34
C SER A 263 20.24 -9.30 -3.82
N MET A 264 19.40 -9.99 -4.60
CA MET A 264 18.98 -11.35 -4.33
C MET A 264 19.52 -12.30 -5.38
N PHE A 265 20.13 -13.39 -4.92
CA PHE A 265 20.57 -14.50 -5.75
C PHE A 265 19.57 -15.65 -5.61
N ILE A 266 19.02 -16.09 -6.74
CA ILE A 266 18.02 -17.17 -6.82
C ILE A 266 18.65 -18.31 -7.60
N PHE A 267 18.64 -19.50 -7.01
CA PHE A 267 19.30 -20.70 -7.51
C PHE A 267 18.21 -21.66 -8.00
N ASP A 268 18.16 -21.91 -9.30
CA ASP A 268 17.05 -22.67 -9.90
C ASP A 268 17.41 -23.21 -11.30
N ASP A 269 16.47 -23.89 -11.94
CA ASP A 269 16.62 -24.57 -13.23
C ASP A 269 16.75 -23.62 -14.45
N GLY A 270 16.13 -22.44 -14.36
CA GLY A 270 16.10 -21.49 -15.46
C GLY A 270 15.27 -20.23 -15.21
N PHE A 271 15.57 -19.19 -15.99
CA PHE A 271 15.01 -17.86 -15.83
C PHE A 271 14.63 -17.20 -17.16
N ARG A 272 13.50 -16.50 -17.15
CA ARG A 272 12.99 -15.64 -18.21
C ARG A 272 12.72 -14.24 -17.68
N PHE A 273 13.69 -13.36 -17.86
CA PHE A 273 13.64 -11.97 -17.42
C PHE A 273 13.17 -11.00 -18.51
N ASP A 274 12.90 -11.48 -19.72
CA ASP A 274 12.38 -10.70 -20.85
C ASP A 274 10.84 -10.49 -20.81
N TYR A 275 10.22 -10.55 -19.64
CA TYR A 275 8.78 -10.36 -19.43
C TYR A 275 8.47 -9.10 -18.62
N LYS A 276 7.22 -8.61 -18.73
CA LYS A 276 6.79 -7.34 -18.11
C LYS A 276 7.00 -7.26 -16.60
N GLU A 277 7.04 -8.40 -15.90
CA GLU A 277 7.37 -8.48 -14.47
C GLU A 277 8.75 -7.89 -14.15
N PHE A 278 9.69 -7.97 -15.09
CA PHE A 278 11.08 -7.57 -14.91
C PHE A 278 11.46 -6.32 -15.72
N SER A 279 10.48 -5.66 -16.35
CA SER A 279 10.67 -4.46 -17.19
C SER A 279 11.11 -3.18 -16.45
N ASN A 280 11.32 -3.21 -15.14
CA ASN A 280 11.68 -2.05 -14.34
C ASN A 280 13.17 -1.70 -14.53
N SER A 281 13.46 -0.57 -15.19
CA SER A 281 14.83 -0.12 -15.48
C SER A 281 15.59 0.44 -14.28
N ASN A 282 14.96 0.59 -13.10
CA ASN A 282 15.61 1.16 -11.90
C ASN A 282 16.41 0.13 -11.07
N ARG A 283 16.53 -1.10 -11.57
CA ARG A 283 17.18 -2.22 -10.91
C ARG A 283 17.83 -3.15 -11.93
N ILE A 284 18.64 -4.09 -11.45
CA ILE A 284 19.26 -5.13 -12.27
C ILE A 284 18.40 -6.39 -12.18
N THR A 285 18.14 -7.03 -13.31
CA THR A 285 17.56 -8.38 -13.36
C THR A 285 18.28 -9.12 -14.46
N LYS A 286 19.05 -10.15 -14.10
CA LYS A 286 19.76 -10.95 -15.08
C LYS A 286 20.13 -12.35 -14.59
N CYS A 287 20.34 -13.25 -15.52
CA CYS A 287 21.10 -14.46 -15.32
C CYS A 287 22.58 -14.10 -15.07
N LEU A 288 23.17 -14.69 -14.04
CA LEU A 288 24.54 -14.39 -13.61
C LEU A 288 25.53 -15.41 -14.14
N ILE A 289 25.32 -16.68 -13.80
CA ILE A 289 26.17 -17.83 -14.16
C ILE A 289 25.30 -19.07 -14.25
N GLY A 290 25.83 -20.09 -14.92
CA GLY A 290 25.34 -21.46 -14.80
C GLY A 290 26.35 -22.36 -14.12
N VAL A 291 25.86 -23.41 -13.46
CA VAL A 291 26.69 -24.41 -12.79
C VAL A 291 26.23 -25.82 -13.17
N ASP A 292 27.20 -26.67 -13.52
CA ASP A 292 27.00 -28.07 -13.85
C ASP A 292 28.09 -28.93 -13.21
N GLN A 293 27.69 -29.81 -12.30
CA GLN A 293 28.57 -30.69 -11.53
C GLN A 293 29.72 -29.93 -10.86
N GLY A 294 29.43 -28.76 -10.28
CA GLY A 294 30.41 -27.86 -9.66
C GLY A 294 31.20 -26.97 -10.62
N ASN A 295 31.09 -27.16 -11.94
CA ASN A 295 31.78 -26.32 -12.92
C ASN A 295 30.94 -25.09 -13.26
N ILE A 296 31.54 -23.90 -13.16
CA ILE A 296 30.90 -22.64 -13.50
C ILE A 296 31.09 -22.37 -14.98
N TYR A 297 30.01 -21.95 -15.65
CA TYR A 297 30.03 -21.49 -17.03
C TYR A 297 29.28 -20.17 -17.19
N GLU A 298 29.65 -19.41 -18.22
CA GLU A 298 28.96 -18.19 -18.61
C GLU A 298 27.63 -18.54 -19.31
N VAL A 299 26.55 -17.88 -18.93
CA VAL A 299 25.25 -18.07 -19.57
C VAL A 299 25.21 -17.39 -20.93
N GLU A 300 24.58 -18.03 -21.91
CA GLU A 300 24.48 -17.49 -23.28
C GLU A 300 23.69 -16.18 -23.36
N SER A 301 22.75 -15.96 -22.43
CA SER A 301 21.96 -14.75 -22.36
C SER A 301 21.69 -14.34 -20.92
N GLU A 302 21.85 -13.04 -20.65
CA GLU A 302 21.54 -12.42 -19.37
C GLU A 302 20.01 -12.36 -19.11
N MET A 303 19.18 -12.46 -20.14
CA MET A 303 17.71 -12.33 -19.99
C MET A 303 16.97 -13.66 -20.11
N HIS A 304 17.61 -14.69 -20.67
CA HIS A 304 17.06 -16.02 -20.88
C HIS A 304 18.17 -17.05 -20.68
N CYS A 305 18.08 -17.85 -19.62
CA CYS A 305 19.06 -18.89 -19.32
C CYS A 305 18.39 -20.11 -18.67
N GLY A 306 19.02 -21.28 -18.76
CA GLY A 306 18.47 -22.55 -18.24
C GLY A 306 17.92 -23.45 -19.34
N SER A 307 17.65 -24.71 -18.98
CA SER A 307 17.43 -25.78 -19.95
C SER A 307 16.07 -25.70 -20.66
N THR A 308 16.09 -25.85 -21.99
CA THR A 308 14.89 -26.07 -22.82
C THR A 308 14.43 -27.53 -22.84
N ASN A 309 15.26 -28.47 -22.35
CA ASN A 309 15.10 -29.92 -22.59
C ASN A 309 14.69 -30.73 -21.35
N TYR A 310 14.76 -30.14 -20.16
CA TYR A 310 14.34 -30.78 -18.92
C TYR A 310 13.36 -29.86 -18.20
N THR A 311 12.09 -30.30 -18.22
CA THR A 311 10.93 -29.84 -17.44
C THR A 311 10.26 -28.50 -17.83
N THR A 312 8.95 -28.64 -18.05
CA THR A 312 7.95 -27.62 -18.35
C THR A 312 7.68 -26.63 -17.22
N ASP A 313 8.46 -26.62 -16.14
CA ASP A 313 8.04 -25.98 -14.90
C ASP A 313 8.40 -24.48 -14.84
N ASN A 314 9.43 -24.02 -15.57
CA ASN A 314 9.84 -22.60 -15.54
C ASN A 314 10.00 -22.09 -14.09
N HIS A 315 10.48 -22.95 -13.20
CA HIS A 315 10.31 -22.80 -11.77
C HIS A 315 11.06 -21.57 -11.26
N GLY A 316 12.32 -21.39 -11.68
CA GLY A 316 13.11 -20.20 -11.34
C GLY A 316 12.48 -18.89 -11.76
N THR A 317 11.84 -18.84 -12.94
CA THR A 317 11.09 -17.66 -13.41
C THR A 317 9.92 -17.33 -12.48
N LYS A 318 9.16 -18.34 -12.05
CA LYS A 318 8.03 -18.15 -11.13
C LYS A 318 8.51 -17.67 -9.75
N VAL A 319 9.57 -18.29 -9.22
CA VAL A 319 10.21 -17.91 -7.94
C VAL A 319 10.70 -16.46 -7.97
N ALA A 320 11.43 -16.07 -9.02
CA ALA A 320 11.90 -14.70 -9.19
C ALA A 320 10.76 -13.68 -9.33
N THR A 321 9.66 -14.08 -9.96
CA THR A 321 8.45 -13.26 -10.09
C THR A 321 7.82 -12.98 -8.72
N ILE A 322 7.75 -13.97 -7.83
CA ILE A 322 7.24 -13.79 -6.47
C ILE A 322 8.17 -12.94 -5.60
N ALA A 323 9.48 -13.13 -5.73
CA ALA A 323 10.44 -12.36 -4.95
C ALA A 323 10.40 -10.86 -5.29
N GLY A 324 10.39 -10.52 -6.58
CA GLY A 324 10.53 -9.12 -7.01
C GLY A 324 9.97 -8.81 -8.39
N GLY A 325 8.97 -9.52 -8.87
CA GLY A 325 8.17 -9.12 -10.03
C GLY A 325 7.42 -7.81 -9.78
N ARG A 326 7.25 -7.01 -10.83
CA ARG A 326 6.59 -5.69 -10.77
C ARG A 326 5.13 -5.76 -10.32
N PHE A 327 4.40 -6.80 -10.72
CA PHE A 327 2.96 -6.92 -10.44
C PHE A 327 2.67 -7.96 -9.36
N HIS A 328 3.37 -9.10 -9.41
CA HIS A 328 3.10 -10.24 -8.52
C HIS A 328 4.17 -10.40 -7.42
N GLY A 329 5.21 -9.58 -7.40
CA GLY A 329 6.32 -9.71 -6.46
C GLY A 329 6.25 -8.79 -5.25
N VAL A 330 6.95 -9.21 -4.19
CA VAL A 330 7.02 -8.50 -2.91
C VAL A 330 7.93 -7.26 -3.02
N ALA A 331 9.15 -7.42 -3.54
CA ALA A 331 10.17 -6.35 -3.57
C ALA A 331 10.46 -5.87 -5.01
N ASP A 332 9.64 -4.96 -5.55
CA ASP A 332 9.68 -4.59 -6.97
C ASP A 332 10.90 -3.76 -7.43
N ASN A 333 11.73 -3.27 -6.50
CA ASN A 333 13.00 -2.58 -6.81
C ASN A 333 14.26 -3.36 -6.44
N ILE A 334 14.12 -4.64 -6.05
CA ILE A 334 15.27 -5.48 -5.71
C ILE A 334 16.06 -5.89 -6.96
N ASN A 335 17.39 -5.91 -6.87
CA ASN A 335 18.20 -6.51 -7.92
C ASN A 335 18.06 -8.05 -7.84
N ILE A 336 17.82 -8.71 -8.97
CA ILE A 336 17.70 -10.18 -9.04
C ILE A 336 18.80 -10.74 -9.93
N TYR A 337 19.52 -11.73 -9.40
CA TYR A 337 20.53 -12.50 -10.11
C TYR A 337 20.11 -13.97 -10.13
N GLY A 338 19.80 -14.50 -11.32
CA GLY A 338 19.50 -15.92 -11.52
C GLY A 338 20.79 -16.74 -11.62
N VAL A 339 20.91 -17.79 -10.82
CA VAL A 339 21.99 -18.78 -10.85
C VAL A 339 21.39 -20.08 -11.38
N VAL A 340 21.80 -20.48 -12.58
CA VAL A 340 21.26 -21.67 -13.23
C VAL A 340 21.96 -22.91 -12.68
N LEU A 341 21.19 -23.88 -12.22
CA LEU A 341 21.68 -25.18 -11.76
C LEU A 341 21.23 -26.28 -12.73
N ASN A 342 22.18 -26.91 -13.42
CA ASN A 342 21.90 -28.13 -14.20
C ASN A 342 21.78 -29.37 -13.29
N ASP A 343 22.34 -29.28 -12.08
CA ASP A 343 22.21 -30.24 -11.00
C ASP A 343 22.13 -29.53 -9.64
N PHE A 344 21.23 -29.99 -8.77
CA PHE A 344 21.05 -29.44 -7.43
C PHE A 344 21.98 -30.11 -6.40
N SER A 345 23.23 -30.40 -6.77
CA SER A 345 24.20 -31.03 -5.86
C SER A 345 24.85 -30.01 -4.93
N SER A 346 25.33 -30.48 -3.78
CA SER A 346 26.14 -29.64 -2.86
C SER A 346 27.39 -29.08 -3.54
N ALA A 347 27.98 -29.79 -4.51
CA ALA A 347 29.15 -29.28 -5.24
C ALA A 347 28.78 -28.04 -6.07
N SER A 348 27.66 -28.08 -6.78
CA SER A 348 27.16 -26.95 -7.58
C SER A 348 26.73 -25.77 -6.70
N ILE A 349 26.07 -26.03 -5.57
CA ILE A 349 25.68 -24.98 -4.61
C ILE A 349 26.91 -24.31 -3.99
N VAL A 350 27.88 -25.10 -3.50
CA VAL A 350 29.14 -24.57 -2.93
C VAL A 350 29.91 -23.75 -3.97
N SER A 351 30.05 -24.26 -5.20
CA SER A 351 30.75 -23.56 -6.28
C SER A 351 30.10 -22.20 -6.60
N ALA A 352 28.77 -22.17 -6.73
CA ALA A 352 28.04 -20.92 -6.95
C ALA A 352 28.15 -19.94 -5.78
N LEU A 353 28.03 -20.41 -4.54
CA LEU A 353 28.18 -19.57 -3.35
C LEU A 353 29.59 -18.96 -3.27
N THR A 354 30.64 -19.75 -3.50
CA THR A 354 32.02 -19.26 -3.53
C THR A 354 32.22 -18.21 -4.62
N TYR A 355 31.70 -18.45 -5.83
CA TYR A 355 31.77 -17.47 -6.92
C TYR A 355 31.10 -16.15 -6.55
N ILE A 356 29.89 -16.20 -5.99
CA ILE A 356 29.15 -15.00 -5.60
C ILE A 356 29.92 -14.27 -4.49
N LYS A 357 30.41 -15.01 -3.48
CA LYS A 357 31.23 -14.46 -2.40
C LYS A 357 32.45 -13.68 -2.93
N ASP A 358 33.14 -14.23 -3.91
CA ASP A 358 34.38 -13.64 -4.43
C ASP A 358 34.16 -12.48 -5.42
N LYS A 359 33.02 -12.47 -6.14
CA LYS A 359 32.82 -11.56 -7.29
C LYS A 359 31.70 -10.55 -7.13
N MET A 360 30.66 -10.89 -6.35
CA MET A 360 29.38 -10.18 -6.38
C MET A 360 28.85 -9.82 -4.99
N PHE A 361 29.38 -10.45 -3.93
CA PHE A 361 28.88 -10.30 -2.58
C PHE A 361 29.11 -8.89 -2.05
N VAL A 362 28.05 -8.32 -1.48
CA VAL A 362 28.09 -7.04 -0.79
C VAL A 362 27.55 -7.24 0.63
N PRO A 363 28.39 -7.06 1.67
CA PRO A 363 27.99 -7.14 3.06
C PRO A 363 26.72 -6.35 3.38
N HIS A 364 25.83 -6.94 4.18
CA HIS A 364 24.54 -6.36 4.60
C HIS A 364 23.60 -5.92 3.47
N LYS A 365 23.83 -6.36 2.23
CA LYS A 365 23.01 -6.01 1.04
C LYS A 365 22.71 -7.20 0.14
N THR A 366 22.95 -8.41 0.63
CA THR A 366 22.84 -9.63 -0.16
C THR A 366 21.87 -10.62 0.48
N ILE A 367 20.99 -11.18 -0.34
CA ILE A 367 20.02 -12.22 0.05
C ILE A 367 20.19 -13.43 -0.88
N PHE A 368 20.11 -14.62 -0.31
CA PHE A 368 20.09 -15.90 -1.02
C PHE A 368 18.73 -16.55 -0.79
N ASN A 369 18.05 -16.92 -1.88
CA ASN A 369 16.79 -17.66 -1.81
C ASN A 369 16.97 -19.07 -2.40
N PHE A 370 16.73 -20.08 -1.56
CA PHE A 370 16.77 -21.49 -1.91
C PHE A 370 15.35 -22.07 -1.91
N SER A 371 14.69 -21.97 -3.06
CA SER A 371 13.35 -22.54 -3.29
C SER A 371 13.37 -24.04 -3.63
N PHE A 372 14.37 -24.77 -3.12
CA PHE A 372 14.57 -26.20 -3.30
C PHE A 372 14.99 -26.83 -1.97
N GLY A 373 15.02 -28.16 -1.92
CA GLY A 373 15.62 -28.89 -0.81
C GLY A 373 15.38 -30.39 -0.89
N GLY A 374 16.02 -31.11 0.02
CA GLY A 374 15.92 -32.57 0.12
C GLY A 374 16.31 -33.08 1.49
N PHE A 375 15.89 -34.30 1.81
CA PHE A 375 16.27 -34.95 3.06
C PHE A 375 17.65 -35.61 2.93
N ASP A 376 18.55 -35.30 3.85
CA ASP A 376 19.84 -35.95 4.01
C ASP A 376 19.94 -36.60 5.41
N TYR A 377 20.82 -37.58 5.56
CA TYR A 377 21.06 -38.26 6.84
C TYR A 377 22.02 -37.44 7.70
N ILE A 378 21.68 -37.28 8.97
CA ILE A 378 22.60 -36.76 9.97
C ILE A 378 23.41 -37.95 10.50
N ASN A 379 24.71 -37.98 10.27
CA ASN A 379 25.58 -38.87 11.03
C ASN A 379 25.88 -38.19 12.37
N ILE A 380 25.25 -38.69 13.44
CA ILE A 380 25.63 -38.36 14.82
C ILE A 380 26.55 -39.49 15.28
N PRO A 381 27.87 -39.27 15.48
CA PRO A 381 28.72 -40.26 16.13
C PRO A 381 28.16 -40.58 17.52
N SER A 382 28.15 -41.87 17.89
CA SER A 382 27.49 -42.38 19.09
C SER A 382 28.17 -42.00 20.40
N ASP A 383 29.38 -41.43 20.38
CA ASP A 383 30.18 -41.26 21.59
C ASP A 383 30.74 -39.84 21.74
N GLU A 384 30.33 -39.23 22.86
CA GLU A 384 30.98 -38.21 23.67
C GLU A 384 31.12 -36.75 23.15
N SER A 385 30.41 -35.89 23.90
CA SER A 385 30.67 -34.46 24.19
C SER A 385 30.74 -33.46 23.03
N ASP A 386 29.76 -32.56 23.03
CA ASP A 386 29.77 -31.21 22.43
C ASP A 386 29.66 -31.10 20.89
N GLU A 387 28.40 -31.18 20.45
CA GLU A 387 27.77 -30.09 19.67
C GLU A 387 28.20 -29.81 18.22
N LYS A 388 28.55 -30.80 17.38
CA LYS A 388 28.58 -30.57 15.91
C LYS A 388 27.90 -31.64 15.07
N LYS A 389 26.82 -31.23 14.39
CA LYS A 389 26.20 -31.94 13.26
C LYS A 389 27.21 -32.00 12.10
N TYR A 390 27.56 -33.18 11.60
CA TYR A 390 28.58 -33.36 10.53
C TYR A 390 28.00 -33.57 9.12
N TYR A 391 26.78 -33.10 8.81
CA TYR A 391 26.28 -33.16 7.42
C TYR A 391 26.66 -31.88 6.66
N ARG A 392 27.16 -32.03 5.42
CA ARG A 392 27.46 -30.93 4.48
C ARG A 392 28.25 -29.75 5.09
N LYS A 393 29.26 -30.06 5.92
CA LYS A 393 30.06 -29.09 6.69
C LYS A 393 30.55 -27.89 5.87
N ILE A 394 31.07 -28.11 4.65
CA ILE A 394 31.58 -27.05 3.79
C ILE A 394 30.48 -26.04 3.42
N GLU A 395 29.30 -26.52 3.08
CA GLU A 395 28.15 -25.68 2.71
C GLU A 395 27.66 -24.87 3.92
N GLN A 396 27.53 -25.52 5.08
CA GLN A 396 27.16 -24.86 6.34
C GLN A 396 28.18 -23.80 6.78
N GLU A 397 29.48 -24.07 6.67
CA GLU A 397 30.55 -23.13 7.02
C GLU A 397 30.53 -21.90 6.12
N LEU A 398 30.32 -22.09 4.81
CA LEU A 398 30.22 -20.99 3.85
C LEU A 398 28.99 -20.11 4.10
N ILE A 399 27.83 -20.73 4.36
CA ILE A 399 26.60 -20.01 4.74
C ILE A 399 26.82 -19.20 6.02
N ASN A 400 27.42 -19.80 7.05
CA ASN A 400 27.70 -19.13 8.32
C ASN A 400 28.63 -17.93 8.14
N GLU A 401 29.72 -18.10 7.38
CA GLU A 401 30.67 -17.02 7.10
C GLU A 401 30.00 -15.85 6.38
N MET A 402 29.26 -16.12 5.30
CA MET A 402 28.59 -15.07 4.53
C MET A 402 27.46 -14.41 5.33
N SER A 403 26.74 -15.17 6.17
CA SER A 403 25.73 -14.63 7.08
C SER A 403 26.36 -13.71 8.11
N ASN A 404 27.51 -14.07 8.69
CA ASN A 404 28.25 -13.21 9.63
C ASN A 404 28.65 -11.87 8.99
N ASP A 405 28.98 -11.87 7.70
CA ASP A 405 29.22 -10.65 6.90
C ASP A 405 27.93 -9.95 6.44
N GLY A 406 26.77 -10.43 6.85
CA GLY A 406 25.47 -9.78 6.64
C GLY A 406 24.67 -10.27 5.43
N ALA A 407 24.98 -11.45 4.91
CA ALA A 407 24.06 -12.14 4.00
C ALA A 407 22.81 -12.63 4.75
N ILE A 408 21.67 -12.65 4.06
CA ILE A 408 20.45 -13.33 4.53
C ILE A 408 20.24 -14.57 3.68
N PHE A 409 20.03 -15.72 4.31
CA PHE A 409 19.67 -16.96 3.63
C PHE A 409 18.26 -17.37 3.99
N VAL A 410 17.44 -17.66 2.97
CA VAL A 410 16.04 -18.08 3.14
C VAL A 410 15.82 -19.33 2.30
N ALA A 411 15.19 -20.35 2.90
CA ALA A 411 14.96 -21.63 2.23
C ALA A 411 13.55 -22.17 2.45
N SER A 412 13.03 -22.87 1.44
CA SER A 412 11.76 -23.58 1.54
C SER A 412 11.84 -24.78 2.49
N ALA A 413 10.85 -24.97 3.36
CA ALA A 413 10.82 -26.09 4.30
C ALA A 413 10.59 -27.46 3.62
N GLY A 414 10.06 -27.47 2.39
CA GLY A 414 9.76 -28.68 1.61
C GLY A 414 8.28 -29.06 1.63
N ASN A 415 7.87 -29.88 0.65
CA ASN A 415 6.46 -30.17 0.34
C ASN A 415 6.09 -31.66 0.54
N SER A 416 6.53 -32.28 1.65
CA SER A 416 6.34 -33.72 1.90
C SER A 416 5.47 -34.04 3.12
N ASN A 417 4.89 -33.03 3.79
CA ASN A 417 4.19 -33.19 5.07
C ASN A 417 5.01 -33.94 6.12
N ARG A 418 6.31 -33.62 6.21
CA ARG A 418 7.27 -34.23 7.14
C ARG A 418 7.85 -33.18 8.06
N LYS A 419 8.39 -33.62 9.21
CA LYS A 419 9.20 -32.73 10.03
C LYS A 419 10.49 -32.38 9.30
N VAL A 420 10.88 -31.11 9.28
CA VAL A 420 12.17 -30.64 8.72
C VAL A 420 13.32 -31.43 9.36
N TYR A 421 13.24 -31.73 10.65
CA TYR A 421 14.09 -32.71 11.30
C TYR A 421 13.26 -33.88 11.84
N ASP A 422 13.46 -35.05 11.25
CA ASP A 422 12.87 -36.32 11.70
C ASP A 422 13.89 -37.04 12.60
N THR A 423 13.76 -36.81 13.90
CA THR A 423 14.63 -37.39 14.94
C THR A 423 14.62 -38.92 14.96
N LYS A 424 13.53 -39.57 14.53
CA LYS A 424 13.41 -41.04 14.55
C LYS A 424 14.26 -41.68 13.45
N ARG A 425 14.30 -41.05 12.29
CA ARG A 425 15.10 -41.51 11.14
C ARG A 425 16.47 -40.85 11.06
N ASN A 426 16.72 -39.87 11.92
CA ASN A 426 17.90 -39.01 11.93
C ASN A 426 18.16 -38.37 10.56
N VAL A 427 17.10 -37.86 9.93
CA VAL A 427 17.17 -37.17 8.64
C VAL A 427 16.69 -35.74 8.76
N ILE A 428 17.33 -34.85 8.01
CA ILE A 428 17.06 -33.42 8.01
C ILE A 428 16.86 -32.91 6.60
N HIS A 429 15.90 -32.03 6.42
CA HIS A 429 15.67 -31.34 5.16
C HIS A 429 16.64 -30.16 5.04
N ILE A 430 17.47 -30.16 4.01
CA ILE A 430 18.46 -29.11 3.72
C ILE A 430 18.13 -28.44 2.37
N PRO A 431 18.42 -27.13 2.20
CA PRO A 431 19.17 -26.27 3.13
C PRO A 431 18.36 -25.70 4.30
N SER A 432 17.04 -25.90 4.37
CA SER A 432 16.20 -25.31 5.44
C SER A 432 16.59 -25.71 6.87
N GLY A 433 17.26 -26.84 7.05
CA GLY A 433 17.72 -27.31 8.35
C GLY A 433 19.13 -26.87 8.72
N PHE A 434 19.79 -26.04 7.91
CA PHE A 434 21.08 -25.45 8.24
C PHE A 434 20.92 -24.29 9.24
N ASP A 435 21.95 -24.08 10.07
CA ASP A 435 22.03 -22.89 10.89
C ASP A 435 22.23 -21.65 10.00
N ASN A 436 21.80 -20.47 10.45
CA ASN A 436 21.83 -19.23 9.68
C ASN A 436 21.05 -19.26 8.35
N VAL A 437 20.10 -20.19 8.21
CA VAL A 437 19.12 -20.21 7.13
C VAL A 437 17.73 -20.06 7.74
N ILE A 438 16.95 -19.12 7.21
CA ILE A 438 15.55 -18.91 7.62
C ILE A 438 14.69 -19.94 6.89
N ALA A 439 14.14 -20.90 7.63
CA ALA A 439 13.30 -21.97 7.10
C ALA A 439 11.84 -21.54 7.01
N VAL A 440 11.27 -21.63 5.81
CA VAL A 440 9.93 -21.09 5.53
C VAL A 440 8.91 -22.19 5.26
N GLY A 441 7.94 -22.31 6.17
CA GLY A 441 6.75 -23.15 6.02
C GLY A 441 5.66 -22.47 5.20
N GLY A 442 4.71 -23.28 4.73
CA GLY A 442 3.60 -22.85 3.90
C GLY A 442 2.27 -22.84 4.65
N VAL A 443 1.50 -21.77 4.46
CA VAL A 443 0.11 -21.63 4.91
C VAL A 443 -0.83 -21.58 3.70
N SER A 444 -1.91 -22.34 3.76
CA SER A 444 -2.92 -22.38 2.70
C SER A 444 -3.55 -20.99 2.52
N SER A 445 -3.61 -20.51 1.28
CA SER A 445 -4.08 -19.16 0.94
C SER A 445 -4.76 -19.13 -0.43
N THR A 446 -5.65 -20.10 -0.68
CA THR A 446 -6.30 -20.30 -1.99
C THR A 446 -7.35 -19.25 -2.33
N ASP A 447 -7.99 -18.67 -1.32
CA ASP A 447 -9.08 -17.70 -1.41
C ASP A 447 -9.34 -16.99 -0.07
N LYS A 448 -10.28 -16.04 -0.09
CA LYS A 448 -10.67 -15.22 1.06
C LYS A 448 -11.43 -16.00 2.15
N ASP A 449 -12.11 -17.09 1.80
CA ASP A 449 -12.85 -17.89 2.79
C ASP A 449 -11.88 -18.72 3.65
N VAL A 450 -10.81 -19.22 3.04
CA VAL A 450 -9.76 -19.98 3.74
C VAL A 450 -9.01 -19.10 4.74
N ILE A 451 -8.75 -17.83 4.41
CA ILE A 451 -8.05 -16.92 5.35
C ILE A 451 -8.97 -16.48 6.51
N ASN A 452 -10.27 -16.36 6.28
CA ASN A 452 -11.23 -15.93 7.30
C ASN A 452 -11.37 -16.95 8.44
N ARG A 453 -11.40 -18.25 8.11
CA ARG A 453 -11.63 -19.34 9.08
C ARG A 453 -10.41 -19.71 9.95
N ARG A 454 -9.48 -18.76 10.13
CA ARG A 454 -8.09 -18.93 10.59
C ARG A 454 -7.17 -19.51 9.52
N LEU A 455 -5.98 -18.94 9.44
CA LEU A 455 -4.89 -19.47 8.62
C LEU A 455 -4.59 -20.92 9.02
N LYS A 456 -4.28 -21.77 8.04
CA LYS A 456 -3.96 -23.18 8.28
C LYS A 456 -2.68 -23.55 7.56
N ARG A 457 -1.82 -24.33 8.22
CA ARG A 457 -0.65 -24.91 7.55
C ARG A 457 -1.10 -25.67 6.30
N ALA A 458 -0.42 -25.45 5.18
CA ALA A 458 -0.72 -26.15 3.94
C ALA A 458 -0.49 -27.67 4.14
N PRO A 459 -1.38 -28.55 3.65
CA PRO A 459 -1.31 -29.98 3.94
C PRO A 459 0.03 -30.64 3.61
N ASN A 460 0.69 -30.19 2.54
CA ASN A 460 1.97 -30.73 2.09
C ASN A 460 3.18 -29.98 2.67
N SER A 461 3.01 -28.83 3.32
CA SER A 461 4.14 -28.11 3.91
C SER A 461 4.80 -28.97 4.98
N ASN A 462 6.13 -29.10 4.92
CA ASN A 462 6.89 -29.61 6.05
C ASN A 462 6.71 -28.72 7.29
N SER A 463 7.01 -29.27 8.47
CA SER A 463 6.73 -28.66 9.77
C SER A 463 7.82 -28.96 10.81
N GLY A 464 7.58 -28.56 12.07
CA GLY A 464 8.40 -28.90 13.23
C GLY A 464 9.33 -27.76 13.65
N LYS A 465 10.07 -27.98 14.73
CA LYS A 465 10.83 -26.93 15.45
C LYS A 465 11.88 -26.17 14.63
N LEU A 466 12.27 -26.68 13.47
CA LEU A 466 13.22 -26.01 12.56
C LEU A 466 12.52 -25.21 11.46
N VAL A 467 11.18 -25.09 11.46
CA VAL A 467 10.47 -24.11 10.64
C VAL A 467 10.35 -22.83 11.48
N ASP A 468 11.02 -21.78 11.02
CA ASP A 468 11.14 -20.51 11.75
C ASP A 468 9.92 -19.62 11.57
N ILE A 469 9.38 -19.57 10.34
CA ILE A 469 8.28 -18.68 9.97
C ILE A 469 7.45 -19.30 8.83
N HIS A 470 6.20 -18.88 8.70
CA HIS A 470 5.31 -19.30 7.62
C HIS A 470 4.97 -18.14 6.69
N ALA A 471 4.73 -18.47 5.43
CA ALA A 471 4.27 -17.52 4.41
C ALA A 471 3.20 -18.18 3.52
N PRO A 472 2.50 -17.40 2.67
CA PRO A 472 1.55 -17.96 1.71
C PRO A 472 2.15 -19.12 0.91
N TYR A 473 1.44 -20.24 0.88
CA TYR A 473 1.80 -21.44 0.12
C TYR A 473 1.25 -21.37 -1.30
N ASP A 474 0.07 -20.76 -1.46
CA ASP A 474 -0.64 -20.60 -2.72
C ASP A 474 -0.46 -19.18 -3.24
N VAL A 475 -0.02 -19.04 -4.49
CA VAL A 475 0.23 -17.75 -5.13
C VAL A 475 -0.43 -17.68 -6.50
N THR A 476 -0.81 -16.48 -6.92
CA THR A 476 -1.28 -16.22 -8.29
C THR A 476 -0.21 -15.46 -9.07
N ILE A 477 0.18 -15.94 -10.25
CA ILE A 477 1.29 -15.36 -11.02
C ILE A 477 1.05 -15.36 -12.52
N SER A 478 1.67 -14.38 -13.19
CA SER A 478 1.79 -14.33 -14.63
C SER A 478 3.27 -14.37 -15.03
N TYR A 479 3.65 -15.17 -16.01
CA TYR A 479 5.05 -15.33 -16.44
C TYR A 479 5.15 -15.76 -17.91
N LYS A 480 6.35 -15.62 -18.48
CA LYS A 480 6.69 -16.08 -19.83
C LYS A 480 7.52 -17.35 -19.72
N CYS A 481 7.11 -18.41 -20.41
CA CYS A 481 7.80 -19.70 -20.44
C CYS A 481 9.02 -19.66 -21.36
N HIS A 482 9.94 -20.62 -21.21
CA HIS A 482 11.10 -20.81 -22.09
C HIS A 482 10.74 -20.98 -23.57
N ASN A 483 9.58 -21.58 -23.87
CA ASN A 483 9.04 -21.72 -25.23
C ASN A 483 8.25 -20.49 -25.72
N ASP A 484 8.42 -19.33 -25.07
CA ASP A 484 7.74 -18.05 -25.35
C ASP A 484 6.23 -18.01 -25.08
N THR A 485 5.62 -19.09 -24.58
CA THR A 485 4.22 -19.10 -24.14
C THR A 485 4.05 -18.15 -22.95
N ILE A 486 3.00 -17.31 -22.98
CA ILE A 486 2.66 -16.44 -21.85
C ILE A 486 1.55 -17.10 -21.05
N ILE A 487 1.81 -17.32 -19.77
CA ILE A 487 0.84 -17.80 -18.79
C ILE A 487 0.38 -16.62 -17.94
N LYS A 488 -0.94 -16.49 -17.77
CA LYS A 488 -1.56 -15.42 -16.99
C LYS A 488 -2.35 -15.99 -15.83
N ASP A 489 -2.32 -15.29 -14.71
CA ASP A 489 -3.15 -15.54 -13.51
C ASP A 489 -3.15 -17.02 -13.06
N ASN A 490 -2.00 -17.69 -13.21
CA ASN A 490 -1.84 -19.08 -12.86
C ASN A 490 -1.70 -19.23 -11.34
N ARG A 491 -2.47 -20.15 -10.78
CA ARG A 491 -2.37 -20.53 -9.37
C ARG A 491 -1.37 -21.66 -9.22
N VAL A 492 -0.33 -21.42 -8.45
CA VAL A 492 0.71 -22.41 -8.13
C VAL A 492 0.92 -22.47 -6.64
N SER A 493 1.38 -23.62 -6.15
CA SER A 493 1.44 -23.89 -4.72
C SER A 493 2.74 -24.61 -4.35
N GLY A 494 3.33 -24.24 -3.21
CA GLY A 494 4.61 -24.80 -2.76
C GLY A 494 5.33 -23.91 -1.76
N THR A 495 6.08 -24.52 -0.83
CA THR A 495 7.01 -23.78 0.03
C THR A 495 8.11 -23.08 -0.77
N SER A 496 8.34 -23.52 -2.01
CA SER A 496 9.18 -22.83 -3.01
C SER A 496 8.67 -21.45 -3.40
N PHE A 497 7.39 -21.15 -3.19
CA PHE A 497 6.80 -19.81 -3.32
C PHE A 497 6.68 -19.07 -1.98
N SER A 498 6.60 -19.79 -0.85
CA SER A 498 6.65 -19.20 0.48
C SER A 498 8.03 -18.58 0.80
N SER A 499 9.12 -19.28 0.47
CA SER A 499 10.50 -18.81 0.64
C SER A 499 10.79 -17.44 -0.01
N PRO A 500 10.51 -17.22 -1.31
CA PRO A 500 10.78 -15.95 -1.98
C PRO A 500 9.89 -14.80 -1.47
N ILE A 501 8.72 -15.10 -0.87
CA ILE A 501 7.92 -14.07 -0.18
C ILE A 501 8.70 -13.52 1.02
N VAL A 502 9.20 -14.40 1.90
CA VAL A 502 10.00 -13.99 3.07
C VAL A 502 11.28 -13.30 2.65
N ALA A 503 11.97 -13.81 1.63
CA ALA A 503 13.17 -13.18 1.08
C ALA A 503 12.88 -11.78 0.52
N GLY A 504 11.72 -11.60 -0.13
CA GLY A 504 11.25 -10.29 -0.60
C GLY A 504 10.95 -9.32 0.55
N VAL A 505 10.27 -9.77 1.61
CA VAL A 505 10.01 -8.95 2.80
C VAL A 505 11.32 -8.53 3.47
N ALA A 506 12.28 -9.45 3.60
CA ALA A 506 13.62 -9.14 4.09
C ALA A 506 14.31 -8.05 3.26
N ALA A 507 14.22 -8.11 1.92
CA ALA A 507 14.79 -7.09 1.04
C ALA A 507 14.16 -5.71 1.24
N VAL A 508 12.85 -5.67 1.43
CA VAL A 508 12.11 -4.44 1.71
C VAL A 508 12.58 -3.82 3.03
N ILE A 509 12.67 -4.62 4.10
CA ILE A 509 13.17 -4.20 5.42
C ILE A 509 14.60 -3.67 5.34
N MET A 510 15.52 -4.40 4.69
CA MET A 510 16.92 -4.00 4.54
C MET A 510 17.08 -2.67 3.79
N SER A 511 16.24 -2.45 2.76
CA SER A 511 16.32 -1.24 1.93
C SER A 511 15.89 0.04 2.66
N ASP A 512 14.97 -0.07 3.62
CA ASP A 512 14.47 1.06 4.41
C ASP A 512 15.35 1.33 5.64
N ASN A 513 15.90 0.28 6.24
CA ASN A 513 16.67 0.34 7.48
C ASN A 513 18.19 0.41 7.26
N LYS A 514 18.68 1.39 6.49
CA LYS A 514 20.11 1.49 6.13
C LYS A 514 21.10 1.60 7.30
N LYS A 515 20.61 1.92 8.51
CA LYS A 515 21.42 2.02 9.73
C LYS A 515 21.53 0.69 10.48
N ILE A 516 20.67 -0.28 10.17
CA ILE A 516 20.67 -1.60 10.80
C ILE A 516 21.47 -2.54 9.90
N GLN A 517 22.48 -3.17 10.47
CA GLN A 517 23.28 -4.19 9.80
C GLN A 517 22.67 -5.56 10.11
N PHE A 518 21.97 -6.12 9.14
CA PHE A 518 21.34 -7.43 9.28
C PHE A 518 22.29 -8.56 8.87
N ASN A 519 22.08 -9.70 9.50
CA ASN A 519 22.48 -11.06 9.13
C ASN A 519 21.25 -11.98 9.25
N SER A 520 21.33 -13.26 8.87
CA SER A 520 20.16 -14.16 8.93
C SER A 520 19.48 -14.19 10.30
N GLU A 521 20.25 -14.24 11.40
CA GLU A 521 19.70 -14.30 12.76
C GLU A 521 18.97 -13.02 13.17
N SER A 522 19.59 -11.86 12.98
CA SER A 522 18.96 -10.56 13.31
C SER A 522 17.79 -10.24 12.39
N MET A 523 17.84 -10.66 11.13
CA MET A 523 16.70 -10.57 10.22
C MET A 523 15.54 -11.45 10.70
N LEU A 524 15.81 -12.71 11.07
CA LEU A 524 14.77 -13.58 11.62
C LEU A 524 14.12 -12.96 12.86
N LYS A 525 14.91 -12.45 13.81
CA LYS A 525 14.39 -11.76 15.00
C LYS A 525 13.47 -10.58 14.63
N TYR A 526 13.85 -9.79 13.63
CA TYR A 526 13.03 -8.69 13.13
C TYR A 526 11.71 -9.19 12.51
N LEU A 527 11.79 -10.19 11.61
CA LEU A 527 10.63 -10.80 10.96
C LEU A 527 9.65 -11.39 11.99
N LEU A 528 10.15 -12.09 13.01
CA LEU A 528 9.33 -12.64 14.09
C LEU A 528 8.67 -11.54 14.92
N ASN A 529 9.35 -10.42 15.15
CA ASN A 529 8.79 -9.29 15.89
C ASN A 529 7.57 -8.69 15.18
N ILE A 530 7.65 -8.53 13.87
CA ILE A 530 6.56 -7.95 13.06
C ILE A 530 5.56 -8.99 12.54
N SER A 531 5.81 -10.28 12.74
CA SER A 531 4.92 -11.35 12.27
C SER A 531 3.57 -11.34 12.97
N GLN A 532 2.56 -11.94 12.33
CA GLN A 532 1.31 -12.29 13.00
C GLN A 532 1.53 -13.56 13.83
N LYS A 533 1.36 -13.46 15.15
CA LYS A 533 1.63 -14.52 16.10
C LYS A 533 0.37 -15.33 16.39
N ASN A 534 0.50 -16.65 16.48
CA ASN A 534 -0.57 -17.56 16.88
C ASN A 534 -1.82 -17.54 16.00
N VAL A 535 -1.69 -17.12 14.74
CA VAL A 535 -2.81 -17.06 13.77
C VAL A 535 -2.97 -18.35 12.96
N ILE A 536 -2.00 -19.27 13.02
CA ILE A 536 -2.00 -20.51 12.24
C ILE A 536 -2.59 -21.65 13.06
N SER A 537 -3.60 -22.30 12.53
CA SER A 537 -4.12 -23.57 13.02
C SER A 537 -3.27 -24.74 12.52
N ASP A 538 -3.00 -25.71 13.42
CA ASP A 538 -2.21 -26.92 13.14
C ASP A 538 -0.84 -26.63 12.49
N ASP A 539 0.01 -25.90 13.20
CA ASP A 539 1.38 -25.56 12.81
C ASP A 539 2.32 -26.78 12.71
N GLY A 540 1.86 -27.98 13.07
CA GLY A 540 2.65 -29.21 13.04
C GLY A 540 3.86 -29.18 13.99
N GLY A 541 3.79 -28.38 15.07
CA GLY A 541 4.86 -28.19 16.05
C GLY A 541 5.98 -27.26 15.61
N SER A 542 5.68 -26.35 14.67
CA SER A 542 6.55 -25.28 14.17
C SER A 542 6.41 -24.02 15.03
N ALA A 543 7.19 -22.98 14.74
CA ALA A 543 6.90 -21.66 15.33
C ALA A 543 5.64 -21.06 14.68
N ASN A 544 4.65 -20.65 15.49
CA ASN A 544 3.37 -20.13 15.01
C ASN A 544 3.46 -18.62 14.68
N ASN A 545 4.25 -18.32 13.65
CA ASN A 545 4.48 -16.98 13.15
C ASN A 545 4.18 -16.94 11.65
N PHE A 546 3.24 -16.09 11.24
CA PHE A 546 2.93 -15.83 9.84
C PHE A 546 3.54 -14.49 9.42
N ILE A 547 4.25 -14.49 8.30
CA ILE A 547 4.97 -13.32 7.78
C ILE A 547 4.04 -12.11 7.61
N ASN A 548 4.53 -10.94 8.00
CA ASN A 548 3.92 -9.65 7.70
C ASN A 548 5.04 -8.64 7.39
N ASN A 549 4.76 -7.62 6.59
CA ASN A 549 5.74 -6.62 6.18
C ASN A 549 5.88 -5.42 7.15
N GLY A 550 5.07 -5.38 8.21
CA GLY A 550 5.01 -4.36 9.24
C GLY A 550 3.70 -3.58 9.28
N LYS A 551 2.77 -3.79 8.33
CA LYS A 551 1.43 -3.18 8.36
C LYS A 551 0.43 -4.18 8.95
N HIS A 552 -0.11 -3.86 10.12
CA HIS A 552 -1.06 -4.71 10.84
C HIS A 552 -2.49 -4.20 10.81
N ILE A 553 -2.70 -2.89 10.62
CA ILE A 553 -4.05 -2.32 10.50
C ILE A 553 -4.83 -3.00 9.37
N VAL A 554 -6.07 -3.40 9.63
CA VAL A 554 -6.96 -4.03 8.64
C VAL A 554 -8.05 -3.04 8.25
N TYR A 555 -8.08 -2.64 6.98
CA TYR A 555 -9.13 -1.78 6.42
C TYR A 555 -10.21 -2.61 5.73
N SER A 556 -11.40 -2.04 5.62
CA SER A 556 -12.51 -2.61 4.85
C SER A 556 -12.59 -1.97 3.47
N GLN A 557 -12.69 -2.79 2.41
CA GLN A 557 -12.67 -2.34 1.03
C GLN A 557 -13.84 -1.39 0.68
N ASN A 558 -14.95 -1.51 1.40
CA ASN A 558 -16.11 -0.62 1.27
C ASN A 558 -16.30 0.33 2.46
N ASN A 559 -15.28 0.46 3.31
CA ASN A 559 -15.28 1.33 4.49
C ASN A 559 -16.37 1.00 5.53
N ILE A 560 -16.90 -0.24 5.54
CA ILE A 560 -17.87 -0.72 6.53
C ILE A 560 -17.15 -1.60 7.56
N TYR A 561 -17.36 -1.27 8.84
CA TYR A 561 -16.75 -1.92 10.01
C TYR A 561 -17.84 -2.25 11.02
N TYR A 562 -17.70 -3.40 11.68
CA TYR A 562 -18.57 -3.86 12.77
C TYR A 562 -17.80 -4.00 14.10
N GLY A 563 -16.47 -4.02 14.04
CA GLY A 563 -15.61 -4.07 15.22
C GLY A 563 -14.81 -2.78 15.44
N CYS A 564 -13.74 -2.93 16.21
CA CYS A 564 -12.91 -1.86 16.74
C CYS A 564 -11.40 -2.16 16.67
N GLY A 565 -10.61 -1.13 16.91
CA GLY A 565 -9.16 -1.20 17.01
C GLY A 565 -8.46 -1.59 15.71
N ILE A 566 -7.25 -2.13 15.85
CA ILE A 566 -6.34 -2.35 14.72
C ILE A 566 -6.91 -3.31 13.66
N PHE A 567 -7.78 -4.25 14.04
CA PHE A 567 -8.42 -5.20 13.12
C PHE A 567 -9.64 -4.61 12.40
N SER A 568 -10.04 -3.39 12.73
CA SER A 568 -11.18 -2.69 12.13
C SER A 568 -10.82 -1.23 11.84
N GLY A 569 -9.72 -0.98 11.13
CA GLY A 569 -9.34 0.37 10.67
C GLY A 569 -9.27 1.42 11.78
N ASN A 570 -8.87 1.02 12.99
CA ASN A 570 -8.84 1.85 14.20
C ASN A 570 -10.19 2.48 14.58
N LYS A 571 -11.32 1.81 14.29
CA LYS A 571 -12.63 2.25 14.75
C LYS A 571 -12.79 2.10 16.26
N HIS A 572 -13.64 2.94 16.84
CA HIS A 572 -14.04 2.86 18.25
C HIS A 572 -15.39 2.15 18.36
N CYS A 573 -15.62 1.50 19.50
CA CYS A 573 -16.94 1.03 19.89
C CYS A 573 -17.86 2.19 20.32
N GLY A 574 -19.14 1.89 20.53
CA GLY A 574 -20.14 2.85 20.98
C GLY A 574 -19.87 3.44 22.38
N GLU A 575 -20.66 4.43 22.78
CA GLU A 575 -20.42 5.25 24.00
C GLU A 575 -20.37 4.45 25.32
N ASN A 576 -20.84 3.20 25.37
CA ASN A 576 -20.82 2.31 26.56
C ASN A 576 -20.32 0.89 26.26
N GLU A 577 -19.48 0.77 25.23
CA GLU A 577 -18.96 -0.52 24.80
C GLU A 577 -17.44 -0.58 25.00
N CYS A 578 -16.95 -1.77 25.34
CA CYS A 578 -15.54 -2.07 25.39
C CYS A 578 -15.07 -2.64 24.07
N CYS A 579 -13.78 -2.46 23.77
CA CYS A 579 -13.16 -3.07 22.60
C CYS A 579 -12.31 -4.26 23.05
N SER A 580 -12.72 -5.48 22.70
CA SER A 580 -12.02 -6.69 23.10
C SER A 580 -10.64 -6.81 22.44
N LYS A 581 -9.77 -7.69 22.95
CA LYS A 581 -8.45 -7.96 22.35
C LYS A 581 -8.49 -8.40 20.88
N ASP A 582 -9.61 -9.01 20.46
CA ASP A 582 -9.82 -9.52 19.11
C ASP A 582 -10.58 -8.51 18.22
N GLY A 583 -10.92 -7.33 18.73
CA GLY A 583 -11.54 -6.24 17.97
C GLY A 583 -13.07 -6.28 17.91
N PHE A 584 -13.72 -7.01 18.82
CA PHE A 584 -15.18 -7.00 18.96
C PHE A 584 -15.63 -5.91 19.93
N CYS A 585 -16.76 -5.28 19.64
CA CYS A 585 -17.45 -4.39 20.57
C CYS A 585 -18.44 -5.16 21.43
N ASP A 586 -18.43 -4.94 22.73
CA ASP A 586 -19.30 -5.60 23.70
C ASP A 586 -19.74 -4.64 24.81
N GLU A 587 -20.84 -4.93 25.49
CA GLU A 587 -21.38 -4.09 26.55
C GLU A 587 -20.45 -4.09 27.79
N SER A 588 -20.27 -2.92 28.42
CA SER A 588 -19.53 -2.80 29.69
C SER A 588 -20.05 -3.78 30.76
N GLY A 589 -19.12 -4.41 31.49
CA GLY A 589 -19.38 -5.44 32.49
C GLY A 589 -19.22 -6.89 32.00
N SER A 590 -18.86 -7.11 30.72
CA SER A 590 -18.48 -8.44 30.23
C SER A 590 -17.03 -8.77 30.56
N ASP A 591 -16.69 -10.07 30.65
CA ASP A 591 -15.30 -10.52 30.92
C ASP A 591 -14.31 -9.98 29.86
N TYR A 592 -14.79 -9.69 28.64
CA TYR A 592 -13.98 -9.15 27.54
C TYR A 592 -13.58 -7.68 27.72
N CYS A 593 -14.25 -6.97 28.64
CA CYS A 593 -14.00 -5.57 28.93
C CYS A 593 -12.88 -5.36 29.96
N SER A 594 -12.39 -6.43 30.59
CA SER A 594 -11.28 -6.33 31.53
C SER A 594 -9.96 -5.98 30.83
N ILE A 595 -9.20 -5.05 31.41
CA ILE A 595 -7.83 -4.74 30.96
C ILE A 595 -6.94 -5.98 31.00
N ASP A 596 -7.13 -6.86 31.99
CA ASP A 596 -6.34 -8.09 32.16
C ASP A 596 -6.60 -9.11 31.04
N GLU A 597 -7.79 -9.05 30.41
CA GLU A 597 -8.17 -9.87 29.26
C GLU A 597 -7.83 -9.22 27.91
N GLY A 598 -7.16 -8.07 27.93
CA GLY A 598 -6.65 -7.38 26.74
C GLY A 598 -7.61 -6.39 26.11
N CYS A 599 -8.55 -5.84 26.89
CA CYS A 599 -9.41 -4.75 26.42
C CYS A 599 -8.58 -3.54 25.94
N GLN A 600 -8.95 -2.99 24.78
CA GLN A 600 -8.23 -1.93 24.11
C GLN A 600 -8.76 -0.55 24.53
N ILE A 601 -8.13 0.06 25.54
CA ILE A 601 -8.53 1.35 26.15
C ILE A 601 -8.59 2.53 25.16
N GLU A 602 -7.86 2.45 24.05
CA GLU A 602 -7.87 3.48 23.02
C GLU A 602 -9.13 3.43 22.18
N PHE A 603 -9.84 2.29 22.13
CA PHE A 603 -10.94 2.03 21.20
C PHE A 603 -12.29 1.72 21.90
N GLY A 604 -12.33 1.71 23.23
CA GLY A 604 -13.54 1.48 24.02
C GLY A 604 -13.32 1.72 25.52
N ILE A 605 -14.35 1.47 26.32
CA ILE A 605 -14.30 1.62 27.78
C ILE A 605 -13.88 0.28 28.41
N CYS A 606 -12.69 0.23 29.02
CA CYS A 606 -12.22 -0.97 29.73
C CYS A 606 -12.35 -0.83 31.25
N GLU A 607 -12.47 -1.97 31.93
CA GLU A 607 -12.69 -2.10 33.38
C GLU A 607 -11.47 -2.64 34.13
#